data_AF-A0AA41U8R2-F1
#
_entry.id   AF-A0AA41U8R2-F1
#
_cell.length_a   1.000
_cell.length_b   1.000
_cell.length_c   1.000
_cell.angle_alpha   90.00
_cell.angle_beta   90.00
_cell.angle_gamma   90.00
#
_symmetry.space_group_name_H-M   'P 1'
#
loop_
_entity.id
_entity.type
_entity.pdbx_description
1 polymer ?
#
loop_
_entity_poly.entity_id
_entity_poly.type
_entity_poly.pdbx_seq_one_letter_code
_entity_poly.pdbx_strand_id
1 'polypeptide(L)'
;MPTDDMTARPTTSREDGLAAEVRTLLRTGLPIRLAAGPRLLGLRGVQARARRPDDPSSLARALDGLLREQLDRLENTGLAEASRLLFGAEAATSGATLTARRQAAADASGYEVHHFRKRIEPKLIDLVAWQLRRDSDTFMARHATAPELRAATRPLVLPADVFAWEAVEHQHALARLWGAVYLLRAELLTTARLASMDAPATETDAAATRALWRHALVLAAAAEYRAAYGAALLDRAGDTDLGPDQIAAYAGWTPPLSPAADLILVRLADPDGSLADFTARLDAARGGSELTADWRRALSGRDRDTDPNTLPAAAPEGSTP
;
A
#
# COMPACT_ATOMS: atom_id res chain seq x y z
N MET A 1 39.85 -9.77 -10.79
CA MET A 1 39.93 -8.89 -9.60
C MET A 1 38.92 -7.77 -9.79
N PRO A 2 37.65 -7.93 -9.37
CA PRO A 2 36.67 -6.86 -9.46
C PRO A 2 36.80 -5.95 -8.23
N THR A 3 36.91 -4.66 -8.50
CA THR A 3 36.96 -3.54 -7.57
C THR A 3 35.65 -3.43 -6.78
N ASP A 4 35.80 -3.43 -5.46
CA ASP A 4 34.78 -3.30 -4.42
C ASP A 4 34.34 -1.82 -4.34
N ASP A 5 33.31 -1.44 -5.10
CA ASP A 5 32.67 -0.13 -5.00
C ASP A 5 31.68 -0.12 -3.84
N MET A 6 32.26 0.07 -2.65
CA MET A 6 31.59 0.10 -1.35
C MET A 6 30.95 1.48 -1.12
N THR A 7 29.86 1.75 -1.83
CA THR A 7 29.04 2.94 -1.62
C THR A 7 28.40 2.93 -0.21
N ALA A 8 28.82 3.92 0.57
CA ALA A 8 28.25 4.47 1.82
C ALA A 8 27.33 3.57 2.67
N ARG A 9 27.89 3.01 3.76
CA ARG A 9 27.11 2.42 4.87
C ARG A 9 26.42 3.51 5.70
N PRO A 10 25.13 3.38 6.05
CA PRO A 10 24.55 4.14 7.15
C PRO A 10 25.06 3.54 8.48
N THR A 11 25.83 4.32 9.23
CA THR A 11 26.48 3.97 10.50
C THR A 11 25.53 3.94 11.71
N THR A 12 24.23 4.12 11.52
CA THR A 12 23.24 4.29 12.60
C THR A 12 22.63 3.00 13.15
N SER A 13 22.89 1.80 12.59
CA SER A 13 22.21 0.57 13.04
C SER A 13 22.73 -0.02 14.37
N ARG A 14 23.90 0.41 14.86
CA ARG A 14 24.53 -0.17 16.06
C ARG A 14 23.87 0.23 17.38
N GLU A 15 23.18 1.37 17.44
CA GLU A 15 22.59 1.89 18.69
C GLU A 15 21.15 1.38 18.92
N ASP A 16 20.47 0.90 17.89
CA ASP A 16 19.06 0.51 17.94
C ASP A 16 18.79 -0.90 18.49
N GLY A 17 19.80 -1.71 18.77
CA GLY A 17 19.65 -3.07 19.34
C GLY A 17 18.94 -4.09 18.43
N LEU A 18 18.34 -3.66 17.32
CA LEU A 18 17.56 -4.47 16.39
C LEU A 18 18.39 -5.60 15.77
N ALA A 19 19.63 -5.31 15.37
CA ALA A 19 20.58 -6.30 14.86
C ALA A 19 20.89 -7.40 15.91
N ALA A 20 20.87 -7.07 17.20
CA ALA A 20 21.07 -8.06 18.27
C ALA A 20 19.85 -8.99 18.42
N GLU A 21 18.64 -8.47 18.25
CA GLU A 21 17.43 -9.29 18.24
C GLU A 21 17.34 -10.16 16.98
N VAL A 22 17.72 -9.64 15.80
CA VAL A 22 17.83 -10.44 14.56
C VAL A 22 18.86 -11.56 14.72
N ARG A 23 20.01 -11.28 15.36
CA ARG A 23 21.00 -12.32 15.70
C ARG A 23 20.44 -13.38 16.64
N THR A 24 19.54 -13.00 17.54
CA THR A 24 18.88 -13.94 18.45
C THR A 24 17.88 -14.81 17.69
N LEU A 25 17.09 -14.21 16.78
CA LEU A 25 16.22 -14.94 15.86
C LEU A 25 16.97 -15.95 15.01
N LEU A 26 18.18 -15.63 14.54
CA LEU A 26 18.99 -16.58 13.77
C LEU A 26 19.30 -17.88 14.51
N ARG A 27 19.27 -17.91 15.85
CA ARG A 27 19.47 -19.16 16.60
C ARG A 27 18.31 -20.14 16.42
N THR A 28 17.08 -19.64 16.39
CA THR A 28 15.88 -20.46 16.19
C THR A 28 15.57 -20.63 14.70
N GLY A 29 15.77 -19.56 13.93
CA GLY A 29 15.34 -19.42 12.54
C GLY A 29 13.82 -19.41 12.38
N LEU A 30 13.39 -19.57 11.14
CA LEU A 30 11.98 -19.63 10.76
C LEU A 30 11.42 -21.07 10.94
N PRO A 31 10.13 -21.21 11.29
CA PRO A 31 9.19 -20.14 11.59
C PRO A 31 9.39 -19.50 12.98
N ILE A 32 9.06 -18.22 13.12
CA ILE A 32 9.15 -17.49 14.40
C ILE A 32 8.00 -17.93 15.31
N ARG A 33 8.33 -18.59 16.43
CA ARG A 33 7.31 -19.13 17.36
C ARG A 33 6.99 -18.17 18.50
N LEU A 34 7.95 -17.78 19.36
CA LEU A 34 7.73 -16.79 20.44
C LEU A 34 9.02 -16.08 20.93
N ALA A 35 10.15 -16.30 20.26
CA ALA A 35 11.47 -15.85 20.72
C ALA A 35 11.96 -14.52 20.10
N ALA A 36 11.06 -13.76 19.49
CA ALA A 36 11.40 -12.45 18.94
C ALA A 36 11.51 -11.43 20.08
N GLY A 37 12.55 -10.59 20.02
CA GLY A 37 12.75 -9.55 21.01
C GLY A 37 11.69 -8.44 20.89
N PRO A 38 11.51 -7.65 21.96
CA PRO A 38 10.49 -6.62 22.03
C PRO A 38 10.67 -5.51 20.98
N ARG A 39 11.89 -5.25 20.49
CA ARG A 39 12.11 -4.20 19.48
C ARG A 39 11.61 -4.65 18.10
N LEU A 40 11.86 -5.91 17.73
CA LEU A 40 11.34 -6.50 16.50
C LEU A 40 9.81 -6.61 16.54
N LEU A 41 9.25 -7.04 17.67
CA LEU A 41 7.79 -7.10 17.84
C LEU A 41 7.15 -5.70 17.93
N GLY A 42 7.90 -4.72 18.42
CA GLY A 42 7.51 -3.32 18.53
C GLY A 42 7.66 -2.51 17.24
N LEU A 43 8.23 -3.10 16.18
CA LEU A 43 8.26 -2.46 14.87
C LEU A 43 6.84 -2.17 14.41
N ARG A 44 6.55 -0.91 14.05
CA ARG A 44 5.20 -0.51 13.63
C ARG A 44 4.71 -1.28 12.41
N GLY A 45 5.61 -1.63 11.48
CA GLY A 45 5.30 -2.48 10.33
C GLY A 45 4.86 -3.90 10.73
N VAL A 46 5.32 -4.42 11.88
CA VAL A 46 4.91 -5.71 12.44
C VAL A 46 3.56 -5.57 13.16
N GLN A 47 3.42 -4.55 14.01
CA GLN A 47 2.17 -4.28 14.75
C GLN A 47 0.98 -4.10 13.80
N ALA A 48 1.18 -3.35 12.71
CA ALA A 48 0.11 -3.09 11.74
C ALA A 48 -0.30 -4.32 10.90
N ARG A 49 0.59 -5.31 10.72
CA ARG A 49 0.30 -6.55 10.00
C ARG A 49 -0.25 -7.65 10.92
N ALA A 50 -0.21 -7.46 12.23
CA ALA A 50 -0.75 -8.40 13.20
C ALA A 50 -2.28 -8.33 13.25
N ARG A 51 -2.96 -9.49 13.24
CA ARG A 51 -4.43 -9.56 13.38
C ARG A 51 -4.91 -9.10 14.77
N ARG A 52 -4.10 -9.36 15.81
CA ARG A 52 -4.33 -8.98 17.21
C ARG A 52 -3.02 -8.42 17.78
N PRO A 53 -2.80 -7.09 17.76
CA PRO A 53 -1.52 -6.49 18.18
C PRO A 53 -1.20 -6.68 19.68
N ASP A 54 -2.19 -7.02 20.49
CA ASP A 54 -2.09 -7.37 21.90
C ASP A 54 -1.70 -8.83 22.16
N ASP A 55 -1.78 -9.70 21.14
CA ASP A 55 -1.38 -11.11 21.21
C ASP A 55 0.06 -11.31 20.68
N PRO A 56 1.03 -11.69 21.53
CA PRO A 56 2.41 -11.95 21.12
C PRO A 56 2.54 -12.99 20.01
N SER A 57 1.64 -13.98 19.96
CA SER A 57 1.65 -15.02 18.92
C SER A 57 1.22 -14.45 17.56
N SER A 58 0.32 -13.46 17.58
CA SER A 58 -0.08 -12.73 16.38
C SER A 58 1.04 -11.83 15.87
N LEU A 59 1.75 -11.14 16.76
CA LEU A 59 2.93 -10.34 16.39
C LEU A 59 4.06 -11.22 15.83
N ALA A 60 4.33 -12.38 16.44
CA ALA A 60 5.34 -13.31 15.96
C ALA A 60 5.03 -13.82 14.53
N ARG A 61 3.76 -14.15 14.25
CA ARG A 61 3.31 -14.52 12.90
C ARG A 61 3.45 -13.38 11.90
N ALA A 62 3.13 -12.15 12.30
CA ALA A 62 3.30 -10.98 11.43
C ALA A 62 4.78 -10.71 11.13
N LEU A 63 5.67 -10.84 12.12
CA LEU A 63 7.11 -10.73 11.94
C LEU A 63 7.67 -11.85 11.06
N ASP A 64 7.17 -13.09 11.18
CA ASP A 64 7.56 -14.21 10.30
C ASP A 64 7.27 -13.89 8.84
N GLY A 65 6.05 -13.44 8.55
CA GLY A 65 5.63 -13.05 7.20
C GLY A 65 6.45 -11.87 6.67
N LEU A 66 6.64 -10.82 7.48
CA LEU A 66 7.43 -9.66 7.10
C LEU A 66 8.89 -10.05 6.80
N LEU A 67 9.51 -10.86 7.66
CA LEU A 67 10.90 -11.28 7.48
C LEU A 67 11.07 -12.10 6.20
N ARG A 68 10.14 -13.00 5.87
CA ARG A 68 10.15 -13.74 4.59
C ARG A 68 10.07 -12.78 3.39
N GLU A 69 9.14 -11.83 3.42
CA GLU A 69 9.00 -10.82 2.36
C GLU A 69 10.29 -10.00 2.17
N GLN A 70 10.95 -9.60 3.27
CA GLN A 70 12.19 -8.84 3.18
C GLN A 70 13.37 -9.69 2.67
N LEU A 71 13.45 -10.97 3.04
CA LEU A 71 14.48 -11.88 2.54
C LEU A 71 14.30 -12.19 1.04
N ASP A 72 13.07 -12.26 0.56
CA ASP A 72 12.77 -12.45 -0.86
C ASP A 72 13.17 -11.22 -1.70
N ARG A 73 13.08 -10.02 -1.12
CA ARG A 73 13.39 -8.73 -1.77
C ARG A 73 14.72 -8.13 -1.34
N LEU A 74 15.64 -8.93 -0.81
CA LEU A 74 16.93 -8.42 -0.36
C LEU A 74 17.66 -7.74 -1.54
N GLU A 75 17.97 -6.45 -1.40
CA GLU A 75 18.57 -5.63 -2.47
C GLU A 75 19.93 -6.18 -2.94
N ASN A 76 20.66 -6.87 -2.05
CA ASN A 76 21.91 -7.55 -2.40
C ASN A 76 21.62 -8.92 -3.02
N THR A 77 21.44 -8.93 -4.34
CA THR A 77 21.09 -10.13 -5.13
C THR A 77 22.08 -11.29 -4.94
N GLY A 78 23.38 -10.98 -4.79
CA GLY A 78 24.43 -11.99 -4.58
C GLY A 78 24.39 -12.68 -3.21
N LEU A 79 23.69 -12.09 -2.23
CA LEU A 79 23.54 -12.66 -0.89
C LEU A 79 22.09 -13.06 -0.56
N ALA A 80 21.15 -12.84 -1.48
CA ALA A 80 19.73 -13.09 -1.25
C ALA A 80 19.46 -14.57 -0.94
N GLU A 81 19.97 -15.49 -1.75
CA GLU A 81 19.81 -16.94 -1.52
C GLU A 81 20.47 -17.38 -0.20
N ALA A 82 21.72 -16.96 0.03
CA ALA A 82 22.43 -17.26 1.26
C ALA A 82 21.68 -16.74 2.50
N SER A 83 21.02 -15.59 2.40
CA SER A 83 20.20 -15.05 3.49
C SER A 83 18.97 -15.93 3.76
N ARG A 84 18.22 -16.36 2.73
CA ARG A 84 17.05 -17.23 2.90
C ARG A 84 17.43 -18.57 3.54
N LEU A 85 18.55 -19.16 3.09
CA LEU A 85 19.11 -20.38 3.69
C LEU A 85 19.54 -20.17 5.15
N LEU A 86 20.23 -19.06 5.45
CA LEU A 86 20.72 -18.76 6.81
C LEU A 86 19.57 -18.62 7.82
N PHE A 87 18.46 -17.98 7.41
CA PHE A 87 17.28 -17.78 8.25
C PHE A 87 16.33 -19.00 8.28
N GLY A 88 16.54 -20.00 7.43
CA GLY A 88 15.68 -21.19 7.34
C GLY A 88 14.36 -20.92 6.61
N ALA A 89 14.35 -19.94 5.69
CA ALA A 89 13.18 -19.62 4.88
C ALA A 89 12.92 -20.71 3.81
N GLU A 90 13.98 -21.36 3.34
CA GLU A 90 13.95 -22.41 2.32
C GLU A 90 13.66 -23.78 2.90
N ALA A 91 13.02 -24.64 2.12
CA ALA A 91 12.69 -26.02 2.52
C ALA A 91 13.95 -26.80 2.96
N ALA A 92 15.09 -26.60 2.30
CA ALA A 92 16.34 -27.29 2.60
C ALA A 92 16.94 -26.94 3.99
N THR A 93 16.56 -25.80 4.57
CA THR A 93 17.14 -25.29 5.82
C THR A 93 16.10 -25.00 6.91
N SER A 94 14.82 -25.13 6.58
CA SER A 94 13.71 -25.02 7.53
C SER A 94 13.82 -26.07 8.63
N GLY A 95 13.77 -25.63 9.90
CA GLY A 95 13.95 -26.50 11.05
C GLY A 95 15.36 -27.05 11.28
N ALA A 96 16.31 -26.76 10.39
CA ALA A 96 17.70 -27.18 10.55
C ALA A 96 18.44 -26.39 11.65
N THR A 97 19.52 -26.97 12.18
CA THR A 97 20.36 -26.28 13.17
C THR A 97 21.08 -25.08 12.55
N LEU A 98 21.42 -24.07 13.37
CA LEU A 98 22.18 -22.90 12.89
C LEU A 98 23.51 -23.29 12.22
N THR A 99 24.16 -24.38 12.66
CA THR A 99 25.37 -24.90 12.01
C THR A 99 25.09 -25.36 10.58
N ALA A 100 24.04 -26.14 10.36
CA ALA A 100 23.65 -26.62 9.03
C ALA A 100 23.22 -25.46 8.12
N ARG A 101 22.48 -24.48 8.64
CA ARG A 101 22.08 -23.29 7.89
C ARG A 101 23.28 -22.43 7.47
N ARG A 102 24.27 -22.27 8.35
CA ARG A 102 25.53 -21.55 8.04
C ARG A 102 26.32 -22.25 6.93
N GLN A 103 26.38 -23.58 6.95
CA GLN A 103 27.03 -24.35 5.89
C GLN A 103 26.35 -24.09 4.54
N ALA A 104 25.03 -24.31 4.47
CA ALA A 104 24.26 -24.10 3.24
C ALA A 104 24.37 -22.66 2.72
N ALA A 105 24.29 -21.66 3.60
CA ALA A 105 24.43 -20.25 3.22
C ALA A 105 25.85 -19.89 2.73
N ALA A 106 26.89 -20.47 3.35
CA ALA A 106 28.27 -20.29 2.92
C ALA A 106 28.50 -20.90 1.52
N ASP A 107 27.99 -22.12 1.29
CA ASP A 107 28.07 -22.82 0.01
C ASP A 107 27.35 -22.02 -1.10
N ALA A 108 26.14 -21.54 -0.84
CA ALA A 108 25.36 -20.75 -1.80
C ALA A 108 26.00 -19.39 -2.15
N SER A 109 26.81 -18.82 -1.24
CA SER A 109 27.52 -17.55 -1.48
C SER A 109 28.97 -17.73 -1.94
N GLY A 110 29.43 -18.98 -2.11
CA GLY A 110 30.80 -19.29 -2.55
C GLY A 110 31.88 -18.92 -1.53
N TYR A 111 31.51 -18.76 -0.25
CA TYR A 111 32.45 -18.45 0.83
C TYR A 111 32.74 -19.68 1.68
N GLU A 112 33.96 -19.75 2.22
CA GLU A 112 34.28 -20.71 3.28
C GLU A 112 33.50 -20.35 4.57
N VAL A 113 33.02 -21.37 5.29
CA VAL A 113 32.08 -21.23 6.42
C VAL A 113 32.60 -20.34 7.54
N HIS A 114 33.87 -20.45 7.89
CA HIS A 114 34.49 -19.61 8.89
C HIS A 114 34.62 -18.15 8.42
N HIS A 115 34.91 -17.89 7.15
CA HIS A 115 34.81 -16.55 6.55
C HIS A 115 33.37 -16.03 6.59
N PHE A 116 32.40 -16.84 6.16
CA PHE A 116 30.98 -16.51 6.16
C PHE A 116 30.52 -16.08 7.57
N ARG A 117 30.80 -16.91 8.59
CA ARG A 117 30.44 -16.64 9.98
C ARG A 117 31.08 -15.36 10.54
N LYS A 118 32.35 -15.09 10.21
CA LYS A 118 33.09 -13.93 10.75
C LYS A 118 32.82 -12.63 10.01
N ARG A 119 32.50 -12.67 8.71
CA ARG A 119 32.49 -11.48 7.85
C ARG A 119 31.16 -11.24 7.15
N ILE A 120 30.47 -12.29 6.71
CA ILE A 120 29.26 -12.18 5.87
C ILE A 120 28.01 -12.19 6.74
N GLU A 121 27.87 -13.16 7.65
CA GLU A 121 26.74 -13.27 8.57
C GLU A 121 26.48 -11.98 9.37
N PRO A 122 27.48 -11.31 9.98
CA PRO A 122 27.24 -10.03 10.65
C PRO A 122 26.69 -8.95 9.72
N LYS A 123 27.19 -8.88 8.47
CA LYS A 123 26.69 -7.92 7.47
C LYS A 123 25.24 -8.22 7.08
N LEU A 124 24.91 -9.50 6.89
CA LEU A 124 23.54 -9.94 6.60
C LEU A 124 22.57 -9.58 7.72
N ILE A 125 22.98 -9.79 8.98
CA ILE A 125 22.18 -9.40 10.15
C ILE A 125 21.90 -7.90 10.14
N ASP A 126 22.93 -7.09 9.94
CA ASP A 126 22.79 -5.62 9.94
C ASP A 126 21.92 -5.15 8.77
N LEU A 127 22.07 -5.76 7.59
CA LEU A 127 21.28 -5.45 6.40
C LEU A 127 19.79 -5.79 6.60
N VAL A 128 19.49 -6.99 7.11
CA VAL A 128 18.11 -7.40 7.39
C VAL A 128 17.48 -6.52 8.47
N ALA A 129 18.22 -6.18 9.53
CA ALA A 129 17.73 -5.27 10.56
C ALA A 129 17.41 -3.88 9.98
N TRP A 130 18.31 -3.33 9.16
CA TRP A 130 18.08 -2.07 8.47
C TRP A 130 16.86 -2.11 7.55
N GLN A 131 16.69 -3.18 6.77
CA GLN A 131 15.56 -3.33 5.85
C GLN A 131 14.23 -3.46 6.58
N LEU A 132 14.17 -4.20 7.69
CA LEU A 132 12.97 -4.28 8.55
C LEU A 132 12.58 -2.91 9.14
N ARG A 133 13.58 -2.12 9.55
CA ARG A 133 13.36 -0.76 10.05
C ARG A 133 12.87 0.15 8.93
N ARG A 134 13.55 0.15 7.78
CA ARG A 134 13.16 0.93 6.60
C ARG A 134 11.75 0.57 6.12
N ASP A 135 11.38 -0.71 6.09
CA ASP A 135 10.01 -1.13 5.77
C ASP A 135 9.03 -0.55 6.78
N SER A 136 9.33 -0.61 8.08
CA SER A 136 8.44 -0.06 9.12
C SER A 136 8.27 1.46 9.02
N ASP A 137 9.35 2.19 8.74
CA ASP A 137 9.33 3.64 8.57
C ASP A 137 8.58 4.01 7.27
N THR A 138 8.85 3.30 6.19
CA THR A 138 8.16 3.46 4.89
C THR A 138 6.68 3.09 5.00
N PHE A 139 6.36 2.03 5.74
CA PHE A 139 5.01 1.62 6.02
C PHE A 139 4.27 2.75 6.73
N MET A 140 4.93 3.45 7.66
CA MET A 140 4.31 4.61 8.32
C MET A 140 4.12 5.81 7.40
N ALA A 141 5.10 6.10 6.55
CA ALA A 141 4.98 7.15 5.54
C ALA A 141 3.88 6.84 4.49
N ARG A 142 3.64 5.54 4.20
CA ARG A 142 2.64 5.07 3.23
C ARG A 142 1.27 4.77 3.82
N HIS A 143 1.08 4.87 5.13
CA HIS A 143 -0.20 4.58 5.79
C HIS A 143 -0.68 5.78 6.60
N ALA A 144 -1.43 6.66 5.93
CA ALA A 144 -2.47 7.48 6.54
C ALA A 144 -3.46 6.53 7.19
N THR A 145 -3.50 6.59 8.52
CA THR A 145 -4.40 5.84 9.35
C THR A 145 -5.63 6.71 9.41
N ALA A 146 -6.75 6.21 8.90
CA ALA A 146 -8.02 6.86 9.13
C ALA A 146 -8.24 7.04 10.64
N PRO A 147 -8.94 8.11 11.07
CA PRO A 147 -9.28 8.31 12.47
C PRO A 147 -9.92 7.04 13.05
N GLU A 148 -9.50 6.64 14.25
CA GLU A 148 -10.09 5.49 14.94
C GLU A 148 -11.57 5.78 15.23
N LEU A 149 -12.47 4.98 14.66
CA LEU A 149 -13.89 5.03 15.00
C LEU A 149 -14.11 4.27 16.31
N ARG A 150 -14.54 4.98 17.36
CA ARG A 150 -14.92 4.38 18.64
C ARG A 150 -16.43 4.32 18.76
N ALA A 151 -16.94 3.19 19.23
CA ALA A 151 -18.36 3.06 19.53
C ALA A 151 -18.75 4.09 20.58
N ALA A 152 -19.65 5.01 20.24
CA ALA A 152 -20.18 5.98 21.19
C ALA A 152 -21.15 5.28 22.13
N THR A 153 -20.89 5.33 23.43
CA THR A 153 -21.79 4.81 24.48
C THR A 153 -22.74 5.89 25.00
N ARG A 154 -22.56 7.14 24.57
CA ARG A 154 -23.33 8.33 24.99
C ARG A 154 -23.42 9.34 23.83
N PRO A 155 -24.44 10.23 23.83
CA PRO A 155 -24.50 11.34 22.89
C PRO A 155 -23.27 12.24 22.98
N LEU A 156 -22.84 12.78 21.84
CA LEU A 156 -21.79 13.81 21.79
C LEU A 156 -22.36 15.11 22.36
N VAL A 157 -21.77 15.61 23.44
CA VAL A 157 -22.10 16.90 24.04
C VAL A 157 -20.85 17.78 24.00
N LEU A 158 -20.93 18.90 23.30
CA LEU A 158 -19.82 19.83 23.16
C LEU A 158 -19.93 20.94 24.22
N PRO A 159 -18.82 21.33 24.86
CA PRO A 159 -18.81 22.52 25.69
C PRO A 159 -19.04 23.76 24.83
N ALA A 160 -19.70 24.79 25.38
CA ALA A 160 -19.90 26.07 24.72
C ALA A 160 -18.61 26.91 24.77
N ASP A 161 -17.57 26.41 24.09
CA ASP A 161 -16.24 27.01 24.01
C ASP A 161 -15.77 27.02 22.54
N VAL A 162 -15.10 28.11 22.14
CA VAL A 162 -14.71 28.35 20.74
C VAL A 162 -13.69 27.31 20.26
N PHE A 163 -12.74 26.91 21.12
CA PHE A 163 -11.74 25.91 20.75
C PHE A 163 -12.36 24.52 20.57
N ALA A 164 -13.40 24.21 21.35
CA ALA A 164 -14.15 22.97 21.17
C ALA A 164 -14.93 22.95 19.84
N TRP A 165 -15.38 24.12 19.35
CA TRP A 165 -16.03 24.21 18.04
C TRP A 165 -15.03 24.03 16.90
N GLU A 166 -13.88 24.71 16.93
CA GLU A 166 -12.84 24.56 15.91
C GLU A 166 -12.32 23.11 15.81
N ALA A 167 -12.10 22.45 16.96
CA ALA A 167 -11.68 21.06 16.99
C ALA A 167 -12.74 20.12 16.36
N VAL A 168 -14.03 20.42 16.55
CA VAL A 168 -15.13 19.65 15.98
C VAL A 168 -15.27 19.90 14.48
N GLU A 169 -15.15 21.15 14.03
CA GLU A 169 -15.17 21.48 12.60
C GLU A 169 -14.03 20.78 11.85
N HIS A 170 -12.84 20.75 12.46
CA HIS A 170 -11.70 20.05 11.90
C HIS A 170 -11.91 18.53 11.85
N GLN A 171 -12.38 17.93 12.94
CA GLN A 171 -12.73 16.51 12.97
C GLN A 171 -13.84 16.16 11.96
N HIS A 172 -14.83 17.04 11.79
CA HIS A 172 -15.90 16.87 10.82
C HIS A 172 -15.35 16.89 9.38
N ALA A 173 -14.47 17.83 9.04
CA ALA A 173 -13.84 17.89 7.73
C ALA A 173 -12.98 16.64 7.44
N LEU A 174 -12.21 16.18 8.43
CA LEU A 174 -11.45 14.91 8.34
C LEU A 174 -12.37 13.71 8.15
N ALA A 175 -13.46 13.61 8.92
CA ALA A 175 -14.41 12.51 8.82
C ALA A 175 -15.10 12.49 7.45
N ARG A 176 -15.48 13.65 6.90
CA ARG A 176 -16.03 13.77 5.53
C ARG A 176 -15.04 13.28 4.48
N LEU A 177 -13.79 13.72 4.56
CA LEU A 177 -12.74 13.30 3.61
C LEU A 177 -12.50 11.79 3.65
N TRP A 178 -12.31 11.21 4.84
CA TRP A 178 -12.15 9.77 4.98
C TRP A 178 -13.40 8.97 4.59
N GLY A 179 -14.58 9.48 4.90
CA GLY A 179 -15.85 8.89 4.46
C GLY A 179 -15.95 8.80 2.93
N ALA A 180 -15.60 9.88 2.23
CA ALA A 180 -15.56 9.89 0.76
C ALA A 180 -14.56 8.87 0.20
N VAL A 181 -13.36 8.76 0.80
CA VAL A 181 -12.33 7.78 0.42
C VAL A 181 -12.83 6.35 0.57
N TYR A 182 -13.49 6.02 1.69
CA TYR A 182 -14.01 4.67 1.91
C TYR A 182 -15.14 4.32 0.94
N LEU A 183 -16.02 5.28 0.61
CA LEU A 183 -17.05 5.06 -0.40
C LEU A 183 -16.45 4.85 -1.80
N LEU A 184 -15.44 5.63 -2.19
CA LEU A 184 -14.71 5.39 -3.43
C LEU A 184 -14.06 4.01 -3.44
N ARG A 185 -13.40 3.61 -2.34
CA ARG A 185 -12.79 2.28 -2.20
C ARG A 185 -13.81 1.16 -2.45
N ALA A 186 -15.00 1.28 -1.87
CA ALA A 186 -16.06 0.29 -2.03
C ALA A 186 -16.54 0.16 -3.49
N GLU A 187 -16.70 1.27 -4.20
CA GLU A 187 -17.10 1.26 -5.63
C GLU A 187 -15.98 0.74 -6.55
N LEU A 188 -14.71 1.05 -6.25
CA LEU A 188 -13.57 0.49 -6.98
C LEU A 188 -13.48 -1.03 -6.80
N LEU A 189 -13.66 -1.54 -5.57
CA LEU A 189 -13.72 -2.98 -5.30
C LEU A 189 -14.91 -3.65 -6.00
N THR A 190 -16.06 -2.97 -6.06
CA THR A 190 -17.24 -3.45 -6.77
C THR A 190 -16.96 -3.57 -8.26
N THR A 191 -16.39 -2.54 -8.87
CA THR A 191 -16.01 -2.54 -10.29
C THR A 191 -15.01 -3.64 -10.60
N ALA A 192 -13.93 -3.76 -9.80
CA ALA A 192 -12.92 -4.81 -9.98
C ALA A 192 -13.50 -6.22 -9.86
N ARG A 193 -14.41 -6.44 -8.89
CA ARG A 193 -15.12 -7.72 -8.74
C ARG A 193 -15.96 -8.04 -9.97
N LEU A 194 -16.76 -7.08 -10.47
CA LEU A 194 -17.59 -7.28 -11.66
C LEU A 194 -16.75 -7.58 -12.90
N ALA A 195 -15.66 -6.85 -13.11
CA ALA A 195 -14.72 -7.10 -14.20
C ALA A 195 -14.10 -8.50 -14.10
N SER A 196 -13.68 -8.93 -12.90
CA SER A 196 -13.07 -10.26 -12.69
C SER A 196 -14.03 -11.44 -12.94
N MET A 197 -15.33 -11.22 -12.82
CA MET A 197 -16.37 -12.23 -13.06
C MET A 197 -16.91 -12.17 -14.50
N ASP A 198 -16.33 -11.32 -15.35
CA ASP A 198 -16.83 -11.02 -16.70
C ASP A 198 -18.32 -10.65 -16.73
N ALA A 199 -18.75 -9.83 -15.75
CA ALA A 199 -20.13 -9.38 -15.66
C ALA A 199 -20.55 -8.57 -16.90
N PRO A 200 -21.87 -8.44 -17.17
CA PRO A 200 -22.37 -7.64 -18.28
C PRO A 200 -21.78 -6.23 -18.31
N ALA A 201 -21.52 -5.71 -19.51
CA ALA A 201 -20.94 -4.38 -19.70
C ALA A 201 -21.77 -3.28 -19.02
N THR A 202 -23.09 -3.36 -19.09
CA THR A 202 -24.01 -2.42 -18.45
C THR A 202 -23.84 -2.34 -16.93
N GLU A 203 -23.59 -3.46 -16.25
CA GLU A 203 -23.36 -3.49 -14.80
C GLU A 203 -21.99 -2.93 -14.43
N THR A 204 -20.96 -3.30 -15.20
CA THR A 204 -19.58 -2.82 -15.00
C THR A 204 -19.49 -1.31 -15.24
N ASP A 205 -20.14 -0.81 -16.29
CA ASP A 205 -20.21 0.62 -16.62
C ASP A 205 -20.95 1.42 -15.56
N ALA A 206 -22.05 0.87 -15.02
CA ALA A 206 -22.77 1.50 -13.92
C ALA A 206 -21.90 1.59 -12.65
N ALA A 207 -21.14 0.53 -12.33
CA ALA A 207 -20.21 0.54 -11.20
C ALA A 207 -19.06 1.53 -11.40
N ALA A 208 -18.47 1.56 -12.60
CA ALA A 208 -17.42 2.52 -12.94
C ALA A 208 -17.93 3.97 -12.88
N THR A 209 -19.18 4.23 -13.28
CA THR A 209 -19.81 5.56 -13.19
C THR A 209 -20.03 5.97 -11.73
N ARG A 210 -20.45 5.05 -10.86
CA ARG A 210 -20.50 5.30 -9.40
C ARG A 210 -19.12 5.61 -8.84
N ALA A 211 -18.09 4.87 -9.24
CA ALA A 211 -16.72 5.13 -8.83
C ALA A 211 -16.24 6.53 -9.27
N LEU A 212 -16.58 6.97 -10.49
CA LEU A 212 -16.25 8.33 -10.97
C LEU A 212 -16.93 9.41 -10.11
N TRP A 213 -18.21 9.23 -9.80
CA TRP A 213 -18.92 10.14 -8.91
C TRP A 213 -18.32 10.19 -7.51
N ARG A 214 -17.99 9.03 -6.91
CA ARG A 214 -17.29 8.98 -5.61
C ARG A 214 -15.91 9.62 -5.67
N HIS A 215 -15.22 9.52 -6.79
CA HIS A 215 -13.93 10.18 -7.00
C HIS A 215 -14.07 11.70 -7.02
N ALA A 216 -15.07 12.23 -7.73
CA ALA A 216 -15.39 13.66 -7.71
C ALA A 216 -15.67 14.17 -6.28
N LEU A 217 -16.40 13.40 -5.46
CA LEU A 217 -16.66 13.74 -4.05
C LEU A 217 -15.38 13.75 -3.19
N VAL A 218 -14.44 12.83 -3.44
CA VAL A 218 -13.13 12.84 -2.76
C VAL A 218 -12.35 14.10 -3.11
N LEU A 219 -12.30 14.47 -4.40
CA LEU A 219 -11.61 15.68 -4.84
C LEU A 219 -12.23 16.94 -4.24
N ALA A 220 -13.56 17.02 -4.16
CA ALA A 220 -14.25 18.13 -3.51
C ALA A 220 -13.96 18.21 -2.01
N ALA A 221 -14.06 17.08 -1.29
CA ALA A 221 -13.75 17.05 0.14
C ALA A 221 -12.28 17.42 0.43
N ALA A 222 -11.36 17.01 -0.43
CA ALA A 222 -9.94 17.36 -0.35
C ALA A 222 -9.71 18.86 -0.59
N ALA A 223 -10.39 19.45 -1.58
CA ALA A 223 -10.34 20.88 -1.88
C ALA A 223 -10.94 21.73 -0.75
N GLU A 224 -12.11 21.34 -0.22
CA GLU A 224 -12.76 21.97 0.94
C GLU A 224 -11.83 21.94 2.16
N TYR A 225 -11.26 20.77 2.47
CA TYR A 225 -10.32 20.64 3.58
C TYR A 225 -9.12 21.57 3.39
N ARG A 226 -8.53 21.60 2.19
CA ARG A 226 -7.36 22.43 1.88
C ARG A 226 -7.67 23.93 2.03
N ALA A 227 -8.84 24.35 1.59
CA ALA A 227 -9.27 25.74 1.70
C ALA A 227 -9.44 26.17 3.16
N ALA A 228 -9.90 25.26 4.03
CA ALA A 228 -10.12 25.54 5.45
C ALA A 228 -8.85 25.44 6.31
N TYR A 229 -8.00 24.43 6.07
CA TYR A 229 -6.91 24.05 7.00
C TYR A 229 -5.51 24.02 6.35
N GLY A 230 -5.41 24.30 5.05
CA GLY A 230 -4.15 24.30 4.31
C GLY A 230 -3.75 22.94 3.72
N ALA A 231 -2.52 22.87 3.21
CA ALA A 231 -2.04 21.71 2.44
C ALA A 231 -1.62 20.51 3.30
N ALA A 232 -1.40 20.70 4.60
CA ALA A 232 -1.02 19.66 5.54
C ALA A 232 -2.22 19.29 6.45
N LEU A 233 -2.28 18.02 6.86
CA LEU A 233 -3.25 17.60 7.87
C LEU A 233 -2.76 17.99 9.26
N LEU A 234 -3.63 18.61 10.07
CA LEU A 234 -3.24 19.23 11.34
C LEU A 234 -2.93 18.21 12.47
N ASP A 235 -3.07 16.91 12.25
CA ASP A 235 -2.89 15.92 13.31
C ASP A 235 -2.06 14.71 12.85
N ARG A 236 -0.72 14.86 12.91
CA ARG A 236 0.19 13.71 12.97
C ARG A 236 1.54 14.03 13.59
N ALA A 237 1.87 13.26 14.64
CA ALA A 237 3.20 13.11 15.18
C ALA A 237 4.09 12.33 14.18
N GLY A 238 4.67 13.02 13.20
CA GLY A 238 5.62 12.43 12.25
C GLY A 238 5.82 13.30 11.00
N ASP A 239 7.09 13.57 10.72
CA ASP A 239 7.67 14.56 9.78
C ASP A 239 7.43 14.27 8.29
N THR A 240 6.20 13.91 7.90
CA THR A 240 5.81 13.70 6.52
C THR A 240 4.52 14.47 6.24
N ASP A 241 4.62 15.48 5.37
CA ASP A 241 3.52 16.29 4.83
C ASP A 241 2.54 15.39 4.06
N LEU A 242 1.60 14.77 4.77
CA LEU A 242 0.52 14.06 4.14
C LEU A 242 -0.52 15.07 3.66
N GLY A 243 -0.63 15.26 2.35
CA GLY A 243 -1.60 16.15 1.72
C GLY A 243 -2.96 15.49 1.46
N PRO A 244 -4.04 16.28 1.29
CA PRO A 244 -5.37 15.77 0.93
C PRO A 244 -5.38 14.87 -0.32
N ASP A 245 -4.54 15.16 -1.31
CA ASP A 245 -4.43 14.37 -2.55
C ASP A 245 -3.80 12.99 -2.29
N GLN A 246 -2.89 12.93 -1.31
CA GLN A 246 -2.29 11.67 -0.88
C GLN A 246 -3.29 10.85 -0.06
N ILE A 247 -4.24 11.48 0.66
CA ILE A 247 -5.39 10.78 1.25
C ILE A 247 -6.27 10.15 0.17
N ALA A 248 -6.54 10.86 -0.94
CA ALA A 248 -7.36 10.32 -2.03
C ALA A 248 -6.80 9.00 -2.59
N ALA A 249 -5.47 8.87 -2.66
CA ALA A 249 -4.78 7.65 -3.12
C ALA A 249 -5.04 6.41 -2.24
N TYR A 250 -5.49 6.57 -0.99
CA TYR A 250 -5.85 5.43 -0.12
C TYR A 250 -7.11 4.70 -0.57
N ALA A 251 -7.93 5.32 -1.44
CA ALA A 251 -9.07 4.63 -2.03
C ALA A 251 -8.66 3.50 -3.00
N GLY A 252 -7.38 3.43 -3.39
CA GLY A 252 -6.86 2.46 -4.35
C GLY A 252 -6.46 3.12 -5.67
N TRP A 253 -6.11 2.31 -6.66
CA TRP A 253 -5.73 2.82 -7.97
C TRP A 253 -6.95 3.43 -8.68
N THR A 254 -6.80 4.67 -9.16
CA THR A 254 -7.74 5.34 -10.06
C THR A 254 -7.02 5.69 -11.36
N PRO A 255 -7.74 5.72 -12.51
CA PRO A 255 -7.20 6.20 -13.76
C PRO A 255 -6.58 7.61 -13.60
N PRO A 256 -5.42 7.89 -14.21
CA PRO A 256 -4.82 9.22 -14.16
C PRO A 256 -5.72 10.22 -14.86
N LEU A 257 -5.95 11.36 -14.22
CA LEU A 257 -6.76 12.46 -14.75
C LEU A 257 -5.87 13.60 -15.22
N SER A 258 -6.35 14.33 -16.24
CA SER A 258 -5.73 15.61 -16.60
C SER A 258 -6.14 16.68 -15.59
N PRO A 259 -5.34 17.75 -15.41
CA PRO A 259 -5.72 18.86 -14.54
C PRO A 259 -7.07 19.50 -14.91
N ALA A 260 -7.44 19.50 -16.20
CA ALA A 260 -8.73 19.99 -16.65
C ALA A 260 -9.89 19.07 -16.22
N ALA A 261 -9.69 17.75 -16.27
CA ALA A 261 -10.67 16.77 -15.79
C ALA A 261 -10.87 16.90 -14.27
N ASP A 262 -9.79 17.04 -13.50
CA ASP A 262 -9.88 17.28 -12.04
C ASP A 262 -10.73 18.51 -11.73
N LEU A 263 -10.48 19.64 -12.40
CA LEU A 263 -11.25 20.88 -12.20
C LEU A 263 -12.72 20.71 -12.58
N ILE A 264 -13.03 19.94 -13.63
CA ILE A 264 -14.42 19.62 -14.00
C ILE A 264 -15.07 18.82 -12.87
N LEU A 265 -14.42 17.75 -12.39
CA LEU A 265 -14.97 16.90 -11.35
C LEU A 265 -15.18 17.64 -10.02
N VAL A 266 -14.21 18.43 -9.58
CA VAL A 266 -14.33 19.25 -8.35
C VAL A 266 -15.51 20.21 -8.46
N ARG A 267 -15.68 20.88 -9.60
CA ARG A 267 -16.78 21.84 -9.81
C ARG A 267 -18.16 21.17 -9.87
N LEU A 268 -18.22 19.95 -10.41
CA LEU A 268 -19.48 19.21 -10.56
C LEU A 268 -19.85 18.38 -9.35
N ALA A 269 -18.90 18.10 -8.46
CA ALA A 269 -19.15 17.40 -7.22
C ALA A 269 -20.14 18.20 -6.35
N ASP A 270 -21.16 17.50 -5.88
CA ASP A 270 -22.12 18.02 -4.91
C ASP A 270 -22.35 16.91 -3.88
N PRO A 271 -21.93 17.10 -2.61
CA PRO A 271 -22.07 16.07 -1.58
C PRO A 271 -23.54 15.75 -1.25
N ASP A 272 -24.46 16.68 -1.51
CA ASP A 272 -25.89 16.51 -1.27
C ASP A 272 -26.64 16.08 -2.54
N GLY A 273 -25.96 16.10 -3.69
CA GLY A 273 -26.51 15.76 -5.00
C GLY A 273 -26.60 14.25 -5.27
N SER A 274 -27.42 13.88 -6.26
CA SER A 274 -27.55 12.48 -6.68
C SER A 274 -26.54 12.09 -7.77
N LEU A 275 -26.32 10.79 -7.95
CA LEU A 275 -25.55 10.24 -9.09
C LEU A 275 -26.15 10.67 -10.44
N ALA A 276 -27.48 10.75 -10.55
CA ALA A 276 -28.16 11.14 -11.77
C ALA A 276 -27.85 12.61 -12.12
N ASP A 277 -27.91 13.50 -11.13
CA ASP A 277 -27.60 14.92 -11.31
C ASP A 277 -26.12 15.14 -11.65
N PHE A 278 -25.23 14.38 -11.01
CA PHE A 278 -23.81 14.38 -11.36
C PHE A 278 -23.60 13.95 -12.82
N THR A 279 -24.21 12.84 -13.23
CA THR A 279 -24.05 12.30 -14.60
C THR A 279 -24.61 13.28 -15.64
N ALA A 280 -25.80 13.84 -15.41
CA ALA A 280 -26.41 14.80 -16.32
C ALA A 280 -25.55 16.07 -16.49
N ARG A 281 -24.98 16.59 -15.39
CA ARG A 281 -24.08 17.75 -15.43
C ARG A 281 -22.74 17.43 -16.09
N LEU A 282 -22.23 16.22 -15.88
CA LEU A 282 -20.99 15.76 -16.51
C LEU A 282 -21.18 15.60 -18.03
N ASP A 283 -22.28 15.00 -18.47
CA ASP A 283 -22.61 14.86 -19.89
C ASP A 283 -22.78 16.22 -20.59
N ALA A 284 -23.33 17.21 -19.88
CA ALA A 284 -23.45 18.59 -20.38
C ALA A 284 -22.13 19.37 -20.39
N ALA A 285 -21.12 18.92 -19.65
CA ALA A 285 -19.83 19.59 -19.57
C ALA A 285 -18.96 19.26 -20.80
N ARG A 286 -18.23 20.28 -21.30
CA ARG A 286 -17.27 20.08 -22.39
C ARG A 286 -16.21 19.05 -21.99
N GLY A 287 -16.14 17.94 -22.73
CA GLY A 287 -15.22 16.82 -22.48
C GLY A 287 -15.69 15.80 -21.43
N GLY A 288 -16.90 15.95 -20.85
CA GLY A 288 -17.37 15.04 -19.82
C GLY A 288 -17.75 13.64 -20.31
N SER A 289 -18.25 13.53 -21.56
CA SER A 289 -18.53 12.25 -22.19
C SER A 289 -17.25 11.46 -22.49
N GLU A 290 -16.21 12.14 -22.98
CA GLU A 290 -14.87 11.56 -23.22
C GLU A 290 -14.27 11.07 -21.90
N LEU A 291 -14.29 11.90 -20.86
CA LEU A 291 -13.82 11.55 -19.51
C LEU A 291 -14.55 10.30 -18.97
N THR A 292 -15.87 10.25 -19.11
CA THR A 292 -16.66 9.09 -18.67
C THR A 292 -16.28 7.82 -19.41
N ALA A 293 -16.11 7.90 -20.73
CA ALA A 293 -15.72 6.77 -21.55
C ALA A 293 -14.31 6.24 -21.22
N ASP A 294 -13.34 7.15 -21.03
CA ASP A 294 -11.97 6.79 -20.69
C ASP A 294 -11.87 6.19 -19.29
N TRP A 295 -12.60 6.75 -18.32
CA TRP A 295 -12.69 6.20 -16.98
C TRP A 295 -13.26 4.78 -16.95
N ARG A 296 -14.39 4.55 -17.65
CA ARG A 296 -15.01 3.22 -17.77
C ARG A 296 -14.06 2.22 -18.41
N ARG A 297 -13.37 2.61 -19.50
CA ARG A 297 -12.39 1.76 -20.18
C ARG A 297 -11.26 1.35 -19.24
N ALA A 298 -10.67 2.32 -18.55
CA ALA A 298 -9.54 2.09 -17.66
C ALA A 298 -9.88 1.17 -16.46
N LEU A 299 -11.10 1.24 -15.92
CA LEU A 299 -11.50 0.39 -14.80
C LEU A 299 -12.05 -0.98 -15.20
N SER A 300 -12.60 -1.13 -16.39
CA SER A 300 -13.15 -2.40 -16.87
C SER A 300 -12.11 -3.31 -17.53
N GLY A 301 -10.97 -2.76 -17.95
CA GLY A 301 -9.90 -3.52 -18.63
C GLY A 301 -10.29 -4.02 -20.03
N ARG A 302 -11.45 -3.60 -20.55
CA ARG A 302 -11.93 -3.95 -21.90
C ARG A 302 -11.40 -2.91 -22.88
N ASP A 303 -10.27 -3.21 -23.50
CA ASP A 303 -9.82 -2.46 -24.69
C ASP A 303 -10.72 -2.75 -25.89
N ARG A 304 -10.80 -1.78 -26.81
CA ARG A 304 -11.65 -1.82 -28.03
C ARG A 304 -11.34 -2.97 -29.01
N ASP A 305 -10.33 -3.79 -28.75
CA ASP A 305 -9.79 -4.76 -29.72
C ASP A 305 -10.26 -6.21 -29.53
N THR A 306 -11.19 -6.48 -28.61
CA THR A 306 -11.79 -7.83 -28.47
C THR A 306 -13.29 -7.80 -28.69
N ASP A 307 -13.71 -7.33 -29.87
CA ASP A 307 -14.98 -7.76 -30.42
C ASP A 307 -14.71 -8.97 -31.33
N PRO A 308 -14.89 -10.23 -30.86
CA PRO A 308 -14.69 -11.42 -31.68
C PRO A 308 -15.68 -11.50 -32.85
N ASN A 309 -16.62 -10.56 -32.96
CA ASN A 309 -17.63 -10.50 -34.02
C ASN A 309 -17.32 -9.51 -35.15
N THR A 310 -16.18 -8.80 -35.09
CA THR A 310 -15.69 -8.06 -36.25
C THR A 310 -14.97 -9.01 -37.19
N LEU A 311 -15.74 -9.76 -37.98
CA LEU A 311 -15.21 -10.55 -39.09
C LEU A 311 -14.40 -9.62 -40.01
N PRO A 312 -13.14 -9.95 -40.33
CA PRO A 312 -12.37 -9.15 -41.29
C PRO A 312 -13.14 -9.14 -42.62
N ALA A 313 -13.36 -7.96 -43.17
CA ALA A 313 -13.96 -7.79 -44.49
C ALA A 313 -13.20 -8.68 -45.49
N ALA A 314 -13.90 -9.63 -46.09
CA ALA A 314 -13.35 -10.55 -47.05
C ALA A 314 -12.65 -9.77 -48.16
N ALA A 315 -11.35 -10.05 -48.35
CA ALA A 315 -10.57 -9.48 -49.45
C ALA A 315 -11.22 -9.89 -50.79
N PRO A 316 -11.30 -8.99 -51.78
CA PRO A 316 -11.82 -9.34 -53.09
C PRO A 316 -10.87 -10.32 -53.77
N GLU A 317 -11.37 -11.51 -54.11
CA GLU A 317 -10.63 -12.49 -54.90
C GLU A 317 -10.31 -11.89 -56.27
N GLY A 318 -9.04 -11.55 -56.46
CA GLY A 318 -8.49 -11.14 -57.73
C GLY A 318 -8.48 -12.31 -58.70
N SER A 319 -9.32 -12.22 -59.73
CA SER A 319 -9.11 -12.90 -61.01
C SER A 319 -7.71 -12.66 -61.54
N THR A 320 -7.04 -13.71 -61.99
CA THR A 320 -6.03 -13.63 -63.06
C THR A 320 -5.94 -15.02 -63.72
N PRO A 321 -5.43 -15.11 -64.97
CA PRO A 321 -6.15 -15.71 -66.11
C PRO A 321 -5.70 -17.13 -66.45
#